data_AF-A0A1M3H0A7-F1
#
_entry.id   AF-A0A1M3H0A7-F1
#
_cell.length_a   1.000
_cell.length_b   1.000
_cell.length_c   1.000
_cell.angle_alpha   90.00
_cell.angle_beta   90.00
_cell.angle_gamma   90.00
#
_symmetry.space_group_name_H-M   'P 1'
#
loop_
_entity.id
_entity.type
_entity.pdbx_description
1 polymer ?
#
loop_
_entity_poly.entity_id
_entity_poly.type
_entity_poly.pdbx_seq_one_letter_code
_entity_poly.pdbx_strand_id
1 'polypeptide(L)'
;MSKIAFKNPKGNTIYWTKLGFDWGAFWGALLLAGLPFFLRRMNTFGAYFLGLALIDTIGACLENLSKEPSGFIYSMIALDLGLALYFGIRGGKLTARHYLEEGYEFHTKDKDLIVLAKNKWDLNT
;
A
#
# COMPACT_ATOMS: atom_id res chain seq x y z
N MET A 1 -4.30 -15.86 9.86
CA MET A 1 -4.49 -14.93 8.72
C MET A 1 -4.04 -15.62 7.45
N SER A 2 -4.96 -15.87 6.51
CA SER A 2 -4.66 -16.52 5.23
C SER A 2 -3.78 -15.64 4.33
N LYS A 3 -2.80 -16.26 3.65
CA LYS A 3 -1.89 -15.62 2.69
C LYS A 3 -2.04 -16.29 1.33
N ILE A 4 -1.95 -15.51 0.26
CA ILE A 4 -2.02 -16.01 -1.12
C ILE A 4 -0.72 -15.75 -1.83
N ALA A 5 -0.26 -16.77 -2.53
CA ALA A 5 0.96 -16.73 -3.32
C ALA A 5 0.63 -16.33 -4.77
N PHE A 6 1.31 -15.30 -5.25
CA PHE A 6 1.36 -14.92 -6.66
C PHE A 6 2.73 -15.27 -7.23
N LYS A 7 2.76 -15.92 -8.39
CA LYS A 7 4.01 -16.24 -9.10
C LYS A 7 4.18 -15.27 -10.26
N ASN A 8 5.40 -14.73 -10.38
CA ASN A 8 5.78 -13.90 -11.52
C ASN A 8 5.88 -14.75 -12.79
N PRO A 9 5.28 -14.36 -13.93
CA PRO A 9 5.41 -15.09 -15.18
C PRO A 9 6.85 -15.03 -15.74
N LYS A 10 7.60 -13.95 -15.43
CA LYS A 10 8.95 -13.69 -15.96
C LYS A 10 10.06 -14.15 -15.00
N GLY A 11 9.74 -14.71 -13.83
CA GLY A 11 10.75 -15.15 -12.86
C GLY A 11 10.21 -16.08 -11.78
N ASN A 12 11.08 -16.81 -11.09
CA ASN A 12 10.68 -17.77 -10.03
C ASN A 12 10.38 -17.12 -8.66
N THR A 13 10.18 -15.81 -8.60
CA THR A 13 9.86 -15.11 -7.35
C THR A 13 8.38 -15.25 -6.99
N ILE A 14 8.13 -15.74 -5.78
CA ILE A 14 6.78 -15.87 -5.20
C ILE A 14 6.52 -14.68 -4.29
N TYR A 15 5.44 -13.95 -4.55
CA TYR A 15 5.00 -12.83 -3.72
C TYR A 15 3.79 -13.24 -2.89
N TRP A 16 3.79 -12.82 -1.63
CA TRP A 16 2.74 -13.14 -0.68
C TRP A 16 1.88 -11.92 -0.40
N THR A 17 0.58 -12.04 -0.65
CA THR A 17 -0.41 -11.01 -0.29
C THR A 17 -1.30 -11.51 0.85
N LYS A 18 -1.52 -10.67 1.86
CA LYS A 18 -2.37 -11.01 3.01
C LYS A 18 -3.83 -10.74 2.69
N LEU A 19 -4.71 -11.67 3.07
CA LEU A 19 -6.17 -11.56 2.87
C LEU A 19 -6.88 -10.67 3.92
N GLY A 20 -6.17 -9.77 4.59
CA GLY A 20 -6.70 -8.97 5.70
C GLY A 20 -5.99 -7.63 5.78
N PHE A 21 -5.98 -7.04 6.98
CA PHE A 21 -5.29 -5.78 7.19
C PHE A 21 -3.79 -5.92 6.89
N ASP A 22 -3.32 -5.06 5.99
CA ASP A 22 -1.95 -5.05 5.55
C ASP A 22 -1.13 -4.04 6.34
N TRP A 23 -0.59 -4.52 7.46
CA TRP A 23 0.31 -3.74 8.30
C TRP A 23 1.52 -3.16 7.54
N GLY A 24 2.00 -3.85 6.50
CA GLY A 24 3.13 -3.34 5.70
C GLY A 24 2.73 -2.14 4.85
N ALA A 25 1.52 -2.15 4.29
CA ALA A 25 0.99 -1.01 3.54
C ALA A 25 0.58 0.14 4.48
N PHE A 26 0.04 -0.16 5.66
CA PHE A 26 -0.29 0.83 6.69
C PHE A 26 0.95 1.61 7.17
N TRP A 27 1.97 0.90 7.67
CA TRP A 27 3.21 1.53 8.12
C TRP A 27 4.02 2.12 6.96
N GLY A 28 3.88 1.53 5.77
CA GLY A 28 4.48 2.05 4.55
C GLY A 28 3.95 3.41 4.14
N ALA A 29 2.63 3.61 4.27
CA ALA A 29 1.97 4.88 4.02
C ALA A 29 2.27 5.91 5.12
N LEU A 30 2.33 5.49 6.39
CA LEU A 30 2.47 6.40 7.53
C LEU A 30 3.91 6.84 7.82
N LEU A 31 4.90 5.94 7.72
CA LEU A 31 6.21 6.16 8.36
C LEU A 31 7.42 5.98 7.42
N LEU A 32 7.24 5.30 6.28
CA LEU A 32 8.35 4.92 5.40
C LEU A 32 8.31 5.60 4.02
N ALA A 33 7.62 6.72 3.87
CA ALA A 33 7.52 7.47 2.61
C ALA A 33 7.15 6.57 1.40
N GLY A 34 6.35 5.53 1.63
CA GLY A 34 5.94 4.59 0.60
C GLY A 34 6.96 3.51 0.22
N LEU A 35 8.06 3.33 0.94
CA LEU A 35 9.07 2.29 0.66
C LEU A 35 8.49 0.89 0.45
N PRO A 36 7.50 0.41 1.25
CA PRO A 36 6.92 -0.91 1.04
C PRO A 36 6.15 -1.05 -0.28
N PHE A 37 5.67 0.06 -0.87
CA PHE A 37 5.01 0.02 -2.19
C PHE A 37 6.03 -0.19 -3.30
N PHE A 38 7.21 0.42 -3.22
CA PHE A 38 8.31 0.16 -4.18
C PHE A 38 8.77 -1.31 -4.14
N LEU A 39 8.88 -1.89 -2.93
CA LEU A 39 9.23 -3.31 -2.78
C LEU A 39 8.18 -4.26 -3.39
N ARG A 40 6.93 -3.81 -3.49
CA ARG A 40 5.82 -4.53 -4.13
C ARG A 40 5.62 -4.17 -5.60
N ARG A 41 6.57 -3.43 -6.19
CA ARG A 41 6.52 -2.90 -7.58
C ARG A 41 5.38 -1.92 -7.85
N MET A 42 4.69 -1.48 -6.81
CA MET A 42 3.65 -0.45 -6.87
C MET A 42 4.28 0.95 -6.94
N ASN A 43 5.12 1.19 -7.95
CA ASN A 43 5.97 2.38 -8.07
C ASN A 43 5.15 3.67 -8.11
N THR A 44 3.97 3.66 -8.73
CA THR A 44 3.06 4.82 -8.78
C THR A 44 2.62 5.25 -7.37
N PHE A 45 2.26 4.29 -6.51
CA PHE A 45 1.87 4.59 -5.13
C PHE A 45 3.08 4.96 -4.28
N GLY A 46 4.23 4.30 -4.49
CA GLY A 46 5.49 4.68 -3.84
C GLY A 46 5.88 6.13 -4.15
N ALA A 47 5.82 6.54 -5.42
CA ALA A 47 6.13 7.91 -5.84
C ALA A 47 5.15 8.93 -5.26
N TYR A 48 3.85 8.58 -5.17
CA TYR A 48 2.84 9.43 -4.53
C TYR A 48 3.18 9.69 -3.05
N PHE A 49 3.48 8.64 -2.27
CA PHE A 49 3.84 8.79 -0.86
C PHE A 49 5.18 9.47 -0.66
N LEU A 50 6.13 9.29 -1.57
CA LEU A 50 7.40 10.02 -1.54
C LEU A 50 7.19 11.52 -1.80
N GLY A 51 6.33 11.88 -2.75
CA GLY A 51 5.92 13.26 -2.99
C GLY A 51 5.21 13.88 -1.79
N LEU A 52 4.32 13.12 -1.15
CA LEU A 52 3.63 13.54 0.07
C LEU A 52 4.64 13.84 1.20
N ALA A 53 5.59 12.94 1.44
CA ALA A 53 6.63 13.12 2.45
C ALA A 53 7.52 14.35 2.18
N LEU A 54 7.78 14.68 0.90
CA LEU A 54 8.50 15.91 0.54
C LEU A 54 7.69 17.17 0.86
N ILE A 55 6.39 17.18 0.54
CA ILE A 55 5.48 18.28 0.89
C ILE A 55 5.45 18.46 2.40
N ASP A 56 5.36 17.37 3.14
CA ASP A 56 5.28 17.39 4.59
C ASP A 56 6.57 17.94 5.22
N THR A 57 7.73 17.51 4.69
CA THR A 57 9.04 18.01 5.11
C THR A 57 9.21 19.51 4.82
N ILE A 58 8.82 19.96 3.63
CA ILE A 58 8.91 21.38 3.24
C ILE A 58 7.94 22.22 4.07
N GLY A 59 6.70 21.76 4.22
CA GLY A 59 5.67 22.45 5.01
C GLY A 59 6.04 22.56 6.48
N ALA A 60 6.56 21.49 7.09
CA ALA A 60 7.08 21.53 8.46
C ALA A 60 8.29 22.48 8.61
N CYS A 61 9.16 22.56 7.60
CA CYS A 61 10.26 23.52 7.62
C CYS A 61 9.76 24.98 7.56
N LEU A 62 8.77 25.26 6.72
CA LEU A 62 8.14 26.57 6.60
C LEU A 62 7.37 26.96 7.87
N GLU A 63 6.64 26.01 8.49
CA GLU A 63 5.92 26.27 9.75
C GLU A 63 6.88 26.56 10.90
N ASN A 64 8.04 25.90 10.98
CA ASN A 64 9.07 26.22 11.98
C ASN A 64 9.71 27.61 11.78
N LEU A 65 9.70 28.14 10.56
CA LEU A 65 10.17 29.49 10.26
C LEU A 65 9.10 30.56 10.52
N SER A 66 7.83 30.14 10.58
CA SER A 66 6.69 30.98 10.94
C SER A 66 6.64 31.23 12.45
N LYS A 67 6.23 32.43 12.86
CA LYS A 67 5.93 32.74 14.27
C LYS A 67 4.49 32.42 14.66
N GLU A 68 3.62 32.17 13.69
CA GLU A 68 2.23 31.84 13.94
C GLU A 68 1.96 30.36 13.62
N PRO A 69 1.23 29.65 14.51
CA PRO A 69 0.84 28.28 14.27
C PRO A 69 -0.19 28.24 13.13
N SER A 70 0.16 27.53 12.05
CA SER A 70 -0.69 27.42 10.85
C SER A 70 -1.65 26.23 10.92
N GLY A 71 -1.42 25.30 11.85
CA GLY A 71 -2.17 24.05 11.96
C GLY A 71 -1.82 23.03 10.88
N PHE A 72 -0.82 23.32 10.04
CA PHE A 72 -0.41 22.49 8.91
C PHE A 72 -0.03 21.07 9.37
N ILE A 73 0.83 20.94 10.39
CA ILE A 73 1.22 19.64 10.96
C ILE A 73 0.00 18.78 11.37
N TYR A 74 -0.99 19.38 12.06
CA TYR A 74 -2.16 18.62 12.50
C TYR A 74 -3.03 18.16 11.32
N SER A 75 -3.15 18.99 10.28
CA SER A 75 -3.89 18.64 9.06
C SER A 75 -3.22 17.51 8.28
N MET A 76 -1.88 17.51 8.20
CA MET A 76 -1.12 16.47 7.52
C MET A 76 -1.16 15.15 8.27
N ILE A 77 -1.02 15.16 9.61
CA ILE A 77 -1.16 13.95 10.43
C ILE A 77 -2.54 13.30 10.25
N ALA A 78 -3.61 14.10 10.21
CA ALA A 78 -4.96 13.58 9.99
C ALA A 78 -5.11 12.93 8.60
N LEU A 79 -4.53 13.57 7.57
CA LEU A 79 -4.52 13.05 6.20
C LEU A 79 -3.72 11.74 6.09
N ASP A 80 -2.54 11.69 6.70
CA ASP A 80 -1.68 10.50 6.71
C ASP A 80 -2.31 9.33 7.42
N LEU A 81 -2.97 9.56 8.56
CA LEU A 81 -3.70 8.52 9.27
C LEU A 81 -4.87 7.98 8.43
N GLY A 82 -5.60 8.86 7.74
CA GLY A 82 -6.69 8.48 6.83
C GLY A 82 -6.18 7.61 5.67
N LEU A 83 -5.09 8.03 5.04
CA LEU A 83 -4.45 7.27 3.95
C LEU A 83 -3.87 5.95 4.47
N ALA A 84 -3.18 5.96 5.60
CA ALA A 84 -2.61 4.75 6.20
C ALA A 84 -3.69 3.73 6.48
N LEU A 85 -4.81 4.12 7.10
CA LEU A 85 -5.96 3.24 7.33
C LEU A 85 -6.56 2.71 6.03
N TYR A 86 -6.72 3.57 5.01
CA TYR A 86 -7.22 3.17 3.70
C TYR A 86 -6.32 2.10 3.06
N PHE A 87 -5.01 2.31 3.03
CA PHE A 87 -4.04 1.36 2.48
C PHE A 87 -3.83 0.15 3.38
N GLY A 88 -4.03 0.25 4.69
CA GLY A 88 -4.05 -0.90 5.59
C GLY A 88 -5.23 -1.83 5.28
N ILE A 89 -6.43 -1.29 5.06
CA ILE A 89 -7.63 -2.07 4.76
C ILE A 89 -7.61 -2.60 3.32
N ARG A 90 -7.25 -1.75 2.35
CA ARG A 90 -7.34 -2.05 0.92
C ARG A 90 -6.01 -2.42 0.25
N GLY A 91 -4.88 -2.33 0.95
CA GLY A 91 -3.55 -2.59 0.40
C GLY A 91 -3.40 -3.99 -0.18
N GLY A 92 -4.00 -5.00 0.47
CA GLY A 92 -4.05 -6.35 -0.06
C GLY A 92 -4.80 -6.45 -1.39
N LYS A 93 -5.98 -5.80 -1.51
CA LYS A 93 -6.74 -5.71 -2.77
C LYS A 93 -5.95 -5.01 -3.86
N LEU A 94 -5.35 -3.87 -3.55
CA LEU A 94 -4.56 -3.08 -4.51
C LEU A 94 -3.32 -3.84 -5.00
N THR A 95 -2.61 -4.50 -4.08
CA THR A 95 -1.43 -5.32 -4.40
C THR A 95 -1.84 -6.52 -5.27
N ALA A 96 -2.92 -7.22 -4.93
CA ALA A 96 -3.42 -8.35 -5.71
C ALA A 96 -3.85 -7.93 -7.12
N ARG A 97 -4.58 -6.82 -7.25
CA ARG A 97 -4.99 -6.26 -8.54
C ARG A 97 -3.79 -5.88 -9.40
N HIS A 98 -2.81 -5.19 -8.81
CA HIS A 98 -1.58 -4.81 -9.52
C HIS A 98 -0.81 -6.02 -10.04
N TYR A 99 -0.68 -7.08 -9.23
CA TYR A 99 -0.06 -8.32 -9.69
C TYR A 99 -0.84 -8.99 -10.82
N LEU A 100 -2.17 -9.04 -10.76
CA LEU A 100 -2.97 -9.58 -11.88
C LEU A 100 -2.83 -8.75 -13.16
N GLU A 101 -2.80 -7.42 -13.06
CA GLU A 101 -2.59 -6.50 -14.20
C GLU A 101 -1.20 -6.67 -14.83
N GLU A 102 -0.18 -6.95 -14.03
CA GLU A 102 1.19 -7.28 -14.48
C GLU A 102 1.34 -8.74 -15.01
N GLY A 103 0.24 -9.50 -15.04
CA GLY A 103 0.22 -10.87 -15.57
C GLY A 103 0.67 -11.96 -14.59
N TYR A 104 0.71 -11.67 -13.28
CA TYR A 104 1.01 -12.67 -12.26
C TYR A 104 -0.16 -13.63 -12.07
N GLU A 105 0.15 -14.90 -11.87
CA GLU A 105 -0.86 -15.95 -11.67
C GLU A 105 -0.93 -16.40 -10.21
N PHE A 106 -2.10 -16.88 -9.80
CA PHE A 106 -2.30 -17.52 -8.51
C PHE A 106 -1.50 -18.83 -8.45
N HIS A 107 -0.53 -18.91 -7.54
CA HIS A 107 0.30 -20.11 -7.35
C HIS A 107 -0.20 -21.01 -6.20
N THR A 108 -1.25 -20.59 -5.50
CA THR A 108 -1.85 -21.36 -4.42
C THR A 108 -2.67 -22.54 -4.98
N LYS A 109 -2.43 -23.76 -4.47
CA LYS A 109 -3.19 -24.98 -4.86
C LYS A 109 -4.60 -25.06 -4.27
N ASP A 110 -4.88 -24.25 -3.25
CA ASP A 110 -6.16 -24.18 -2.57
C ASP A 110 -7.14 -23.30 -3.35
N LYS A 111 -8.07 -23.95 -4.05
CA LYS A 111 -9.09 -23.29 -4.87
C LYS A 111 -10.09 -22.50 -4.03
N ASP A 112 -10.43 -22.98 -2.83
CA ASP A 112 -11.39 -22.33 -1.94
C ASP A 112 -10.80 -21.02 -1.42
N LEU A 113 -9.50 -21.01 -1.11
CA LEU A 113 -8.78 -19.81 -0.72
C LEU A 113 -8.76 -18.75 -1.83
N ILE A 114 -8.59 -19.17 -3.10
CA ILE A 114 -8.61 -18.27 -4.26
C ILE A 114 -10.00 -17.66 -4.44
N VAL A 115 -11.07 -18.45 -4.33
CA VAL A 115 -12.45 -17.95 -4.42
C VAL A 115 -12.75 -16.95 -3.30
N LEU A 116 -12.34 -17.26 -2.06
CA LEU A 116 -12.50 -16.36 -0.92
C LEU A 116 -11.73 -15.05 -1.12
N ALA A 117 -10.54 -15.12 -1.74
CA ALA A 117 -9.75 -13.94 -2.12
C ALA A 117 -10.42 -13.08 -3.17
N LYS A 118 -10.91 -13.71 -4.25
CA LYS A 118 -11.59 -13.02 -5.34
C LYS A 118 -12.83 -12.30 -4.83
N ASN A 119 -13.61 -12.96 -3.98
CA ASN A 119 -14.77 -12.35 -3.33
C ASN A 119 -14.38 -11.20 -2.40
N LYS A 120 -13.37 -11.39 -1.54
CA LYS A 120 -12.95 -10.36 -0.57
C LYS A 120 -12.30 -9.15 -1.21
N TRP A 121 -11.54 -9.36 -2.27
CA TRP A 121 -10.87 -8.30 -3.03
C TRP A 121 -11.73 -7.79 -4.17
N ASP A 122 -12.92 -8.36 -4.38
CA ASP A 122 -13.84 -7.97 -5.46
C ASP A 122 -13.09 -7.93 -6.81
N LEU A 123 -12.37 -9.03 -7.06
CA LEU A 123 -11.65 -9.33 -8.29
C LEU A 123 -12.55 -10.25 -9.12
N ASN A 124 -13.45 -9.65 -9.91
CA ASN A 124 -14.23 -10.36 -10.91
C ASN A 124 -13.32 -10.66 -12.12
N THR A 125 -12.53 -11.72 -12.02
CA THR A 125 -11.85 -12.35 -13.16
C THR A 125 -12.14 -13.84 -13.16
#